data_AF-A0A2J6WQQ0-F1
#
_entry.id   AF-A0A2J6WQQ0-F1
#
_cell.length_a   1.000
_cell.length_b   1.000
_cell.length_c   1.000
_cell.angle_alpha   90.00
_cell.angle_beta   90.00
_cell.angle_gamma   90.00
#
_symmetry.space_group_name_H-M   'P 1'
#
loop_
_entity.id
_entity.type
_entity.pdbx_description
1 polymer ?
#
loop_
_entity_poly.entity_id
_entity_poly.type
_entity_poly.pdbx_seq_one_letter_code
_entity_poly.pdbx_strand_id
1 'polypeptide(L)'
;MSNSEIKCHMCGACCIAYDISTLNKPAGTPCPHLLPNGRCGDYEHRPQVCRSFKPDEICELISTCTLEEKIHIIHKIYGLK
;
A
#
# COMPACT_ATOMS: atom_id res chain seq x y z
N MET A 1 20.88 2.93 -17.93
CA MET A 1 19.95 2.19 -17.05
C MET A 1 18.62 2.90 -17.21
N SER A 2 17.64 2.28 -17.87
CA SER A 2 16.35 2.93 -18.12
C SER A 2 15.64 3.17 -16.79
N ASN A 3 15.60 4.42 -16.34
CA ASN A 3 14.74 4.89 -15.26
C ASN A 3 13.28 4.83 -15.73
N SER A 4 12.70 3.64 -15.80
CA SER A 4 11.26 3.49 -15.97
C SER A 4 10.59 3.77 -14.62
N GLU A 5 9.98 4.93 -14.48
CA GLU A 5 9.15 5.28 -13.32
C GLU A 5 7.98 4.29 -13.22
N ILE A 6 7.91 3.55 -12.10
CA ILE A 6 6.80 2.62 -11.85
C ILE A 6 5.54 3.44 -11.58
N LYS A 7 4.46 3.10 -12.30
CA LYS A 7 3.16 3.76 -12.13
C LYS A 7 2.39 3.13 -10.98
N CYS A 8 1.50 3.91 -10.36
CA CYS A 8 0.57 3.36 -9.39
C CYS A 8 -0.41 2.39 -10.06
N HIS A 9 -0.41 1.12 -9.64
CA HIS A 9 -1.33 0.10 -10.13
C HIS A 9 -2.64 0.01 -9.33
N MET A 10 -2.90 0.98 -8.44
CA MET A 10 -4.06 0.96 -7.52
C MET A 10 -4.13 -0.33 -6.70
N CYS A 11 -2.97 -0.91 -6.34
CA CYS A 11 -2.90 -2.23 -5.73
C CYS A 11 -3.19 -2.25 -4.22
N GLY A 12 -3.16 -1.09 -3.56
CA GLY A 12 -3.35 -0.95 -2.12
C GLY A 12 -2.08 -1.04 -1.26
N ALA A 13 -0.88 -1.18 -1.86
CA ALA A 13 0.40 -1.28 -1.13
C ALA A 13 0.58 -0.14 -0.10
N CYS A 14 0.35 1.11 -0.53
CA CYS A 14 0.46 2.28 0.36
C CYS A 14 -0.53 2.29 1.52
N CYS A 15 -1.66 1.59 1.39
CA CYS A 15 -2.66 1.44 2.43
C CYS A 15 -2.34 0.31 3.42
N ILE A 16 -1.41 -0.59 3.10
CA ILE A 16 -1.09 -1.77 3.93
C ILE A 16 0.28 -1.60 4.58
N ALA A 17 1.32 -1.24 3.81
CA ALA A 17 2.72 -1.36 4.22
C ALA A 17 3.11 -0.53 5.45
N TYR A 18 2.76 0.76 5.51
CA TYR A 18 3.32 1.68 6.50
C TYR A 18 2.55 1.75 7.80
N ASP A 19 3.24 2.01 8.90
CA ASP A 19 2.61 2.51 10.13
C ASP A 19 2.17 3.97 9.93
N ILE A 20 0.94 4.30 10.35
CA ILE A 20 0.38 5.65 10.23
C ILE A 20 -0.32 6.00 11.55
N SER A 21 0.42 6.70 12.42
CA SER A 21 -0.06 7.11 13.75
C SER A 21 -1.34 7.95 13.72
N THR A 22 -1.49 8.87 12.77
CA THR A 22 -2.69 9.72 12.65
C THR A 22 -3.96 8.95 12.31
N LEU A 23 -3.82 7.71 11.82
CA LEU A 23 -4.93 6.82 11.49
C LEU A 23 -5.02 5.63 12.45
N ASN A 24 -4.18 5.58 13.51
CA ASN A 24 -4.00 4.41 14.36
C ASN A 24 -3.84 3.10 13.55
N LYS A 25 -3.06 3.16 12.47
CA LYS A 25 -2.91 2.04 11.53
C LYS A 25 -1.51 1.42 11.65
N PRO A 26 -1.37 0.22 12.22
CA PRO A 26 -0.09 -0.49 12.24
C PRO A 26 0.43 -0.83 10.84
N ALA A 27 1.75 -0.99 10.71
CA ALA A 27 2.38 -1.53 9.51
C ALA A 27 1.85 -2.94 9.20
N GLY A 28 1.63 -3.24 7.92
CA GLY A 28 1.13 -4.54 7.47
C GLY A 28 -0.37 -4.78 7.71
N THR A 29 -1.08 -3.86 8.35
CA THR A 29 -2.54 -3.94 8.50
C THR A 29 -3.24 -3.09 7.42
N PRO A 30 -4.33 -3.59 6.80
CA PRO A 30 -5.16 -2.80 5.90
C PRO A 30 -5.66 -1.50 6.54
N CYS A 31 -5.47 -0.39 5.85
CA CYS A 31 -6.06 0.89 6.24
C CYS A 31 -7.59 0.81 6.28
N PRO A 32 -8.27 1.45 7.25
CA PRO A 32 -9.74 1.50 7.29
C PRO A 32 -10.37 2.12 6.04
N HIS A 33 -9.61 2.94 5.30
CA HIS A 33 -10.06 3.55 4.05
C HIS A 33 -9.73 2.71 2.80
N LEU A 34 -9.16 1.50 2.93
CA LEU A 34 -8.85 0.65 1.79
C LEU A 34 -10.14 0.02 1.23
N LEU A 35 -10.43 0.29 -0.04
CA LEU A 35 -11.56 -0.30 -0.76
C LEU A 35 -11.16 -1.66 -1.39
N PRO A 36 -12.13 -2.55 -1.70
CA PRO A 36 -11.86 -3.85 -2.30
C PRO A 36 -11.11 -3.80 -3.64
N ASN A 37 -11.20 -2.68 -4.36
CA ASN A 37 -10.48 -2.46 -5.63
C ASN A 37 -9.06 -1.90 -5.44
N GLY A 38 -8.52 -1.90 -4.22
CA GLY A 38 -7.17 -1.42 -3.91
C GLY A 38 -7.01 0.11 -3.90
N ARG A 39 -8.10 0.85 -4.11
CA ARG A 39 -8.12 2.32 -4.04
C ARG A 39 -8.41 2.79 -2.61
N CYS A 40 -8.04 4.02 -2.30
CA CYS A 40 -8.37 4.64 -1.02
C CYS A 40 -9.72 5.36 -1.14
N GLY A 41 -10.64 5.06 -0.23
CA GLY A 41 -11.96 5.69 -0.13
C GLY A 41 -11.93 7.10 0.45
N ASP A 42 -10.80 7.52 1.03
CA ASP A 42 -10.59 8.86 1.56
C ASP A 42 -9.34 9.51 0.94
N TYR A 43 -9.32 9.55 -0.39
CA TYR A 43 -8.15 10.01 -1.16
C TYR A 43 -7.82 11.49 -0.88
N GLU A 44 -8.84 12.34 -0.77
CA GLU A 44 -8.69 13.79 -0.58
C GLU A 44 -8.10 14.15 0.78
N HIS A 45 -8.35 13.37 1.84
CA HIS A 45 -7.82 13.63 3.18
C HIS A 45 -6.59 12.78 3.53
N ARG A 46 -5.94 12.19 2.52
CA ARG A 46 -4.71 11.42 2.73
C ARG A 46 -3.65 12.24 3.51
N PRO A 47 -3.13 11.71 4.64
CA PRO A 47 -2.06 12.36 5.38
C PRO A 47 -0.78 12.42 4.54
N GLN A 48 0.18 13.25 4.95
CA GLN A 48 1.41 13.49 4.19
C GLN A 48 2.18 12.19 3.88
N VAL A 49 2.23 11.24 4.82
CA VAL A 49 2.87 9.94 4.60
C VAL A 49 2.26 9.17 3.42
N CYS A 50 0.94 9.21 3.25
CA CYS A 50 0.26 8.59 2.12
C CYS A 50 0.57 9.30 0.79
N ARG A 51 0.74 10.63 0.82
CA ARG A 51 1.06 11.45 -0.37
C ARG A 51 2.52 11.32 -0.79
N SER A 52 3.40 11.07 0.16
CA SER A 52 4.83 10.87 -0.08
C SER A 52 5.16 9.47 -0.61
N PHE A 53 4.20 8.55 -0.62
CA PHE A 53 4.38 7.22 -1.19
C PHE A 53 4.71 7.31 -2.69
N LYS A 54 5.77 6.61 -3.11
CA LYS A 54 6.11 6.42 -4.51
C LYS A 54 5.90 4.95 -4.88
N PRO A 55 5.17 4.65 -5.96
CA PRO A 55 5.05 3.28 -6.44
C PRO A 55 6.43 2.70 -6.75
N ASP A 56 6.61 1.44 -6.37
CA ASP A 56 7.82 0.65 -6.56
C ASP A 56 7.44 -0.77 -7.05
N GLU A 57 8.41 -1.69 -7.13
CA GLU A 57 8.23 -3.05 -7.63
C GLU A 57 7.17 -3.83 -6.83
N ILE A 58 6.95 -3.48 -5.56
CA ILE A 58 5.89 -4.09 -4.74
C ILE A 58 4.52 -3.74 -5.30
N CYS A 59 4.36 -2.52 -5.84
CA CYS A 59 3.11 -2.08 -6.44
C CYS A 59 2.69 -2.95 -7.63
N GLU A 60 3.65 -3.30 -8.49
CA GLU A 60 3.45 -4.19 -9.63
C GLU A 60 3.21 -5.64 -9.18
N LEU A 61 4.08 -6.15 -8.29
CA LEU A 61 4.05 -7.52 -7.79
C LEU A 61 2.67 -7.92 -7.24
N ILE A 62 2.04 -7.04 -6.47
CA ILE A 62 0.80 -7.37 -5.75
C ILE A 62 -0.47 -6.90 -6.49
N SER A 63 -0.34 -6.30 -7.68
CA SER A 63 -1.44 -5.61 -8.38
C SER A 63 -2.63 -6.52 -8.68
N THR A 64 -2.38 -7.80 -8.99
CA THR A 64 -3.40 -8.81 -9.32
C THR A 64 -3.76 -9.72 -8.16
N CYS A 65 -3.14 -9.53 -6.99
CA CYS A 65 -3.37 -10.37 -5.82
C CYS A 65 -4.68 -10.02 -5.10
N THR A 66 -5.22 -11.02 -4.39
CA THR A 66 -6.26 -10.83 -3.38
C THR A 66 -5.74 -10.01 -2.19
N LEU A 67 -6.63 -9.53 -1.32
CA LEU A 67 -6.23 -8.77 -0.13
C LEU A 67 -5.37 -9.60 0.83
N GLU A 68 -5.73 -10.86 1.05
CA GLU A 68 -4.99 -11.77 1.94
C GLU A 68 -3.57 -12.01 1.44
N GLU A 69 -3.42 -12.28 0.14
CA GLU A 69 -2.11 -12.44 -0.51
C GLU A 69 -1.27 -11.16 -0.42
N LYS A 70 -1.88 -9.99 -0.63
CA LYS A 70 -1.21 -8.68 -0.48
C LYS A 70 -0.62 -8.51 0.93
N ILE A 71 -1.41 -8.80 1.96
CA ILE A 71 -0.99 -8.69 3.36
C ILE A 71 0.17 -9.65 3.62
N HIS A 72 0.04 -10.92 3.22
CA HIS A 72 1.08 -11.93 3.40
C HIS A 72 2.40 -11.56 2.71
N ILE A 73 2.34 -11.07 1.48
CA ILE A 73 3.52 -10.63 0.73
C ILE A 73 4.18 -9.43 1.41
N ILE A 74 3.38 -8.43 1.82
CA ILE A 74 3.90 -7.25 2.52
C ILE A 74 4.55 -7.65 3.84
N HIS A 75 3.95 -8.54 4.61
CA HIS A 75 4.53 -9.03 5.87
C HIS A 75 5.90 -9.69 5.62
N LYS A 76 6.00 -10.53 4.60
CA LYS A 76 7.27 -11.17 4.22
C LYS A 76 8.34 -10.17 3.79
N ILE A 77 8.00 -9.22 2.92
CA ILE A 77 8.97 -8.26 2.37
C ILE A 77 9.49 -7.32 3.47
N TYR A 78 8.61 -6.84 4.34
CA TYR A 78 8.95 -5.89 5.38
C TYR A 78 9.35 -6.53 6.72
N GLY A 79 9.37 -7.87 6.82
CA GLY A 79 9.72 -8.59 8.03
C GLY A 79 8.73 -8.36 9.19
N LEU A 80 7.45 -8.19 8.86
CA LEU A 80 6.38 -7.99 9.84
C LEU A 80 5.91 -9.35 10.39
N LYS A 81 5.45 -9.36 11.64
CA LYS A 81 4.99 -10.56 12.35
C LYS A 81 3.47 -10.69 12.32
#